data_AF-A0A8T6PFE8-F1
#
_entry.id   AF-A0A8T6PFE8-F1
#
_cell.length_a   1.000
_cell.length_b   1.000
_cell.length_c   1.000
_cell.angle_alpha   90.00
_cell.angle_beta   90.00
_cell.angle_gamma   90.00
#
_symmetry.space_group_name_H-M   'P 1'
#
loop_
_entity.id
_entity.type
_entity.pdbx_description
1 polymer ?
#
loop_
_entity_poly.entity_id
_entity_poly.type
_entity_poly.pdbx_seq_one_letter_code
_entity_poly.pdbx_strand_id
1 'polypeptide(L)'
;TQFLPFVLSQIQEEDAFWVIYWRSEPITERQYAGIFAQAGFELSASLTTDHAGNLIYTHRYDRRPADSVAAFGGDERVTFSLENYAIYGDVKAGETLRVQLLWTADQRPALDYSFSVFLLDSSGLLVNNHDGPPLNGQRPTSSWAANELVFDEHRLALPADLAPGVYTLGVKIYHYLAPSEPLPVICDPDQAAEACEWPILEQFPLD
;
A
#
# COMPACT_ATOMS: atom_id res chain seq x y z
N THR A 1 -20.43 29.00 -5.91
CA THR A 1 -20.28 28.10 -4.76
C THR A 1 -20.53 26.63 -5.12
N GLN A 2 -20.15 26.16 -6.33
CA GLN A 2 -20.53 24.83 -6.87
C GLN A 2 -19.41 23.78 -6.89
N PHE A 3 -18.16 24.17 -6.55
CA PHE A 3 -16.99 23.28 -6.70
C PHE A 3 -17.08 22.00 -5.85
N LEU A 4 -17.42 22.15 -4.57
CA LEU A 4 -17.42 21.01 -3.64
C LEU A 4 -18.53 19.98 -3.92
N PRO A 5 -19.81 20.36 -4.14
CA PRO A 5 -20.84 19.41 -4.56
C PRO A 5 -20.49 18.68 -5.86
N PHE A 6 -19.84 19.38 -6.80
CA PHE A 6 -19.36 18.75 -8.04
C PHE A 6 -18.28 17.70 -7.74
N VAL A 7 -17.24 18.04 -6.99
CA VAL A 7 -16.18 17.08 -6.62
C VAL A 7 -16.78 15.85 -5.93
N LEU A 8 -17.66 16.05 -4.95
CA LEU A 8 -18.35 14.95 -4.26
C LEU A 8 -19.15 14.06 -5.22
N SER A 9 -19.80 14.63 -6.24
CA SER A 9 -20.51 13.84 -7.25
C SER A 9 -19.59 13.01 -8.15
N GLN A 10 -18.34 13.45 -8.35
CA GLN A 10 -17.39 12.73 -9.22
C GLN A 10 -16.65 11.62 -8.47
N ILE A 11 -16.46 11.73 -7.16
CA ILE A 11 -15.73 10.74 -6.36
C ILE A 11 -16.64 9.68 -5.72
N GLN A 12 -17.95 9.71 -5.99
CA GLN A 12 -18.88 8.79 -5.34
C GLN A 12 -18.63 7.32 -5.72
N GLU A 13 -18.25 7.08 -6.96
CA GLU A 13 -17.97 5.75 -7.50
C GLU A 13 -16.50 5.33 -7.33
N GLU A 14 -15.67 6.19 -6.75
CA GLU A 14 -14.25 5.95 -6.56
C GLU A 14 -13.97 5.47 -5.13
N ASP A 15 -13.06 4.50 -5.01
CA ASP A 15 -12.57 4.05 -3.70
C ASP A 15 -11.43 4.91 -3.18
N ALA A 16 -10.78 5.68 -4.04
CA ALA A 16 -9.71 6.59 -3.66
C ALA A 16 -9.51 7.73 -4.64
N PHE A 17 -8.96 8.85 -4.15
CA PHE A 17 -8.58 9.98 -4.99
C PHE A 17 -7.45 10.80 -4.38
N TRP A 18 -6.81 11.61 -5.23
CA TRP A 18 -5.77 12.56 -4.82
C TRP A 18 -6.29 14.00 -4.87
N VAL A 19 -5.92 14.80 -3.88
CA VAL A 19 -6.12 16.25 -3.84
C VAL A 19 -4.76 16.91 -3.86
N ILE A 20 -4.53 17.78 -4.84
CA ILE A 20 -3.28 18.52 -5.01
C ILE A 20 -3.59 20.01 -4.95
N TYR A 21 -2.86 20.74 -4.11
CA TYR A 21 -3.01 22.19 -3.98
C TYR A 21 -1.71 22.86 -3.53
N TRP A 22 -1.61 24.18 -3.69
CA TRP A 22 -0.45 24.98 -3.27
C TRP A 22 -0.89 26.20 -2.45
N ARG A 23 -0.16 26.50 -1.38
CA ARG A 23 -0.31 27.71 -0.53
C ARG A 23 0.90 27.85 0.39
N SER A 24 1.01 28.98 1.09
CA SER A 24 2.12 29.28 2.01
C SER A 24 2.15 28.43 3.29
N GLU A 25 1.02 27.80 3.65
CA GLU A 25 0.86 26.92 4.82
C GLU A 25 -0.05 25.76 4.43
N PRO A 26 -0.08 24.59 5.08
CA PRO A 26 -1.03 23.53 4.72
C PRO A 26 -2.47 23.90 5.08
N ILE A 27 -3.46 23.37 4.35
CA ILE A 27 -4.85 23.39 4.81
C ILE A 27 -4.94 22.48 6.03
N THR A 28 -5.50 22.98 7.12
CA THR A 28 -5.73 22.15 8.31
C THR A 28 -6.87 21.17 8.03
N GLU A 29 -6.80 19.97 8.62
CA GLU A 29 -7.79 18.89 8.46
C GLU A 29 -9.25 19.39 8.62
N ARG A 30 -9.47 20.36 9.51
CA ARG A 30 -10.79 20.93 9.79
C ARG A 30 -11.51 21.58 8.60
N GLN A 31 -10.83 21.92 7.51
CA GLN A 31 -11.47 22.61 6.36
C GLN A 31 -11.92 21.69 5.23
N TYR A 32 -11.16 20.65 4.86
CA TYR A 32 -11.55 19.70 3.80
C TYR A 32 -11.65 18.24 4.26
N ALA A 33 -10.80 17.81 5.21
CA ALA A 33 -10.84 16.43 5.69
C ALA A 33 -12.20 16.11 6.33
N GLY A 34 -12.82 17.08 7.01
CA GLY A 34 -14.16 16.92 7.57
C GLY A 34 -15.26 16.63 6.54
N ILE A 35 -15.11 17.10 5.29
CA ILE A 35 -16.11 16.83 4.23
C ILE A 35 -15.88 15.44 3.63
N PHE A 36 -14.62 15.10 3.33
CA PHE A 36 -14.30 13.78 2.78
C PHE A 36 -14.59 12.66 3.80
N ALA A 37 -14.35 12.91 5.09
CA ALA A 37 -14.73 12.00 6.17
C ALA A 37 -16.25 11.77 6.22
N GLN A 38 -17.08 12.81 6.00
CA GLN A 38 -18.54 12.65 5.90
C GLN A 38 -18.97 11.81 4.68
N ALA A 39 -18.15 11.77 3.64
CA ALA A 39 -18.33 10.92 2.47
C ALA A 39 -17.66 9.54 2.61
N GLY A 40 -17.15 9.18 3.79
CA GLY A 40 -16.57 7.88 4.10
C GLY A 40 -15.10 7.72 3.70
N PHE A 41 -14.40 8.81 3.40
CA PHE A 41 -12.98 8.78 3.04
C PHE A 41 -12.08 9.18 4.20
N GLU A 42 -10.97 8.47 4.35
CA GLU A 42 -9.91 8.72 5.33
C GLU A 42 -8.62 9.16 4.63
N LEU A 43 -7.82 10.02 5.26
CA LEU A 43 -6.52 10.44 4.72
C LEU A 43 -5.54 9.26 4.83
N SER A 44 -4.98 8.82 3.70
CA SER A 44 -4.07 7.67 3.63
C SER A 44 -2.63 8.04 3.26
N ALA A 45 -2.44 9.20 2.62
CA ALA A 45 -1.12 9.76 2.34
C ALA A 45 -1.16 11.27 2.37
N SER A 46 -0.08 11.87 2.86
CA SER A 46 0.16 13.32 2.82
C SER A 46 1.62 13.56 2.47
N LEU A 47 1.85 14.20 1.33
CA LEU A 47 3.15 14.52 0.79
C LEU A 47 3.27 16.04 0.61
N THR A 48 4.47 16.56 0.80
CA THR A 48 4.78 17.96 0.49
C THR A 48 6.02 18.01 -0.38
N THR A 49 5.92 18.72 -1.51
CA THR A 49 7.01 18.88 -2.47
C THR A 49 7.27 20.35 -2.70
N ASP A 50 8.54 20.77 -2.63
CA ASP A 50 8.94 22.10 -3.10
C ASP A 50 8.99 22.11 -4.62
N HIS A 51 8.28 23.06 -5.23
CA HIS A 51 8.35 23.34 -6.64
C HIS A 51 8.64 24.82 -6.88
N ALA A 52 9.90 25.13 -7.15
CA ALA A 52 10.40 26.49 -7.38
C ALA A 52 10.05 27.45 -6.23
N GLY A 53 10.22 27.00 -4.98
CA GLY A 53 9.92 27.76 -3.77
C GLY A 53 8.43 27.80 -3.39
N ASN A 54 7.57 27.09 -4.13
CA ASN A 54 6.17 26.91 -3.77
C ASN A 54 5.96 25.52 -3.20
N LEU A 55 5.39 25.44 -2.00
CA LEU A 55 5.02 24.16 -1.42
C LEU A 55 3.74 23.64 -2.08
N ILE A 56 3.85 22.47 -2.70
CA ILE A 56 2.74 21.69 -3.23
C ILE A 56 2.41 20.61 -2.20
N TYR A 57 1.16 20.57 -1.78
CA TYR A 57 0.60 19.57 -0.90
C TYR A 57 -0.20 18.56 -1.72
N THR A 58 0.08 17.29 -1.50
CA THR A 58 -0.56 16.17 -2.19
C THR A 58 -1.10 15.21 -1.15
N HIS A 59 -2.43 15.11 -1.08
CA HIS A 59 -3.13 14.26 -0.13
C HIS A 59 -3.87 13.16 -0.87
N ARG A 60 -3.78 11.93 -0.38
CA ARG A 60 -4.62 10.81 -0.84
C ARG A 60 -5.68 10.51 0.19
N TYR A 61 -6.88 10.27 -0.30
CA TYR A 61 -8.00 9.82 0.48
C TYR A 61 -8.47 8.47 -0.05
N ASP A 62 -8.71 7.51 0.84
CA ASP A 62 -9.21 6.17 0.51
C ASP A 62 -10.43 5.86 1.36
N ARG A 63 -11.35 5.05 0.81
CA ARG A 63 -12.38 4.39 1.60
C ARG A 63 -11.79 3.17 2.26
N ARG A 64 -12.10 2.98 3.53
CA ARG A 64 -11.75 1.78 4.26
C ARG A 64 -12.55 0.59 3.71
N PRO A 65 -11.88 -0.48 3.23
CA PRO A 65 -12.53 -1.74 2.90
C PRO A 65 -13.20 -2.36 4.14
N ALA A 66 -14.26 -3.15 3.93
CA ALA A 66 -14.95 -3.83 5.02
C ALA A 66 -14.11 -4.97 5.63
N ASP A 67 -13.33 -5.64 4.78
CA ASP A 67 -12.51 -6.79 5.11
C ASP A 67 -11.06 -6.54 4.66
N SER A 68 -10.11 -7.04 5.44
CA SER A 68 -8.70 -7.02 5.06
C SER A 68 -8.36 -8.19 4.13
N VAL A 69 -7.48 -7.96 3.16
CA VAL A 69 -6.93 -8.98 2.25
C VAL A 69 -6.05 -9.98 3.00
N ALA A 70 -5.23 -9.50 3.93
CA ALA A 70 -4.34 -10.32 4.74
C ALA A 70 -3.93 -9.59 6.02
N ALA A 71 -3.49 -10.34 7.03
CA ALA A 71 -2.91 -9.81 8.25
C ALA A 71 -1.54 -10.43 8.52
N PHE A 72 -0.65 -9.66 9.13
CA PHE A 72 0.74 -10.03 9.41
C PHE A 72 1.08 -9.64 10.84
N GLY A 73 1.65 -10.56 11.61
CA GLY A 73 2.00 -10.31 12.99
C GLY A 73 2.20 -11.59 13.79
N GLY A 74 2.89 -11.47 14.92
CA GLY A 74 3.16 -12.59 15.82
C GLY A 74 3.52 -12.10 17.23
N ASP A 75 3.33 -12.98 18.21
CA ASP A 75 3.74 -12.88 19.62
C ASP A 75 3.67 -11.46 20.23
N GLU A 76 2.46 -10.89 20.22
CA GLU A 76 2.09 -9.69 20.99
C GLU A 76 2.80 -8.38 20.58
N ARG A 77 3.27 -8.28 19.33
CA ARG A 77 3.73 -7.03 18.72
C ARG A 77 2.59 -6.26 18.06
N VAL A 78 2.88 -5.61 16.93
CA VAL A 78 1.92 -4.93 16.08
C VAL A 78 1.41 -5.90 15.01
N THR A 79 0.12 -5.84 14.74
CA THR A 79 -0.51 -6.50 13.60
C THR A 79 -0.64 -5.50 12.47
N PHE A 80 -0.07 -5.81 11.32
CA PHE A 80 -0.28 -5.08 10.09
C PHE A 80 -1.37 -5.76 9.26
N SER A 81 -2.32 -4.99 8.74
CA SER A 81 -3.35 -5.52 7.84
C SER A 81 -3.19 -4.90 6.46
N LEU A 82 -3.14 -5.73 5.42
CA LEU A 82 -3.32 -5.30 4.04
C LEU A 82 -4.82 -5.14 3.81
N GLU A 83 -5.29 -3.90 3.68
CA GLU A 83 -6.71 -3.62 3.49
C GLU A 83 -7.12 -3.73 2.03
N ASN A 84 -6.27 -3.26 1.12
CA ASN A 84 -6.54 -3.30 -0.32
C ASN A 84 -5.25 -3.29 -1.12
N TYR A 85 -5.31 -3.70 -2.38
CA TYR A 85 -4.23 -3.52 -3.35
C TYR A 85 -4.78 -3.22 -4.74
N ALA A 86 -3.94 -2.61 -5.58
CA ALA A 86 -4.21 -2.44 -6.99
C ALA A 86 -2.92 -2.57 -7.79
N ILE A 87 -3.00 -3.26 -8.93
CA ILE A 87 -1.85 -3.48 -9.82
C ILE A 87 -2.09 -2.73 -11.11
N TYR A 88 -1.10 -1.92 -11.51
CA TYR A 88 -1.12 -1.16 -12.75
C TYR A 88 0.11 -1.44 -13.59
N GLY A 89 -0.05 -1.38 -14.91
CA GLY A 89 1.01 -1.62 -15.88
C GLY A 89 0.76 -2.88 -16.71
N ASP A 90 1.56 -3.04 -17.75
CA ASP A 90 1.49 -4.20 -18.62
C ASP A 90 2.31 -5.35 -18.03
N VAL A 91 1.70 -6.54 -17.97
CA VAL A 91 2.37 -7.78 -17.58
C VAL A 91 3.20 -8.28 -18.76
N LYS A 92 4.39 -7.69 -18.96
CA LYS A 92 5.32 -8.02 -20.05
C LYS A 92 6.77 -7.95 -19.56
N ALA A 93 7.63 -8.80 -20.11
CA ALA A 93 9.07 -8.76 -19.84
C ALA A 93 9.65 -7.36 -20.15
N GLY A 94 10.46 -6.83 -19.24
CA GLY A 94 11.07 -5.51 -19.35
C GLY A 94 10.20 -4.33 -18.91
N GLU A 95 8.92 -4.54 -18.63
CA GLU A 95 8.02 -3.50 -18.11
C GLU A 95 8.12 -3.37 -16.58
N THR A 96 7.38 -2.42 -16.01
CA THR A 96 7.30 -2.23 -14.54
C THR A 96 5.85 -2.30 -14.09
N LEU A 97 5.58 -3.18 -13.13
CA LEU A 97 4.31 -3.21 -12.42
C LEU A 97 4.35 -2.20 -11.26
N ARG A 98 3.33 -1.33 -11.22
CA ARG A 98 3.06 -0.46 -10.08
C ARG A 98 2.05 -1.14 -9.19
N VAL A 99 2.48 -1.52 -7.99
CA VAL A 99 1.67 -2.22 -7.01
C VAL A 99 1.36 -1.23 -5.89
N GLN A 100 0.11 -0.82 -5.82
CA GLN A 100 -0.41 0.03 -4.76
C GLN A 100 -0.97 -0.84 -3.66
N LEU A 101 -0.66 -0.48 -2.42
CA LEU A 101 -1.04 -1.21 -1.22
C LEU A 101 -1.65 -0.22 -0.23
N LEU A 102 -2.70 -0.64 0.46
CA LEU A 102 -3.34 0.11 1.53
C LEU A 102 -3.21 -0.67 2.82
N TRP A 103 -2.58 -0.07 3.82
CA TRP A 103 -2.22 -0.75 5.06
C TRP A 103 -2.89 -0.12 6.27
N THR A 104 -3.05 -0.92 7.32
CA THR A 104 -3.18 -0.43 8.69
C THR A 104 -2.23 -1.15 9.64
N ALA A 105 -2.10 -0.59 10.84
CA ALA A 105 -1.50 -1.24 11.99
C ALA A 105 -2.44 -1.10 13.19
N ASP A 106 -2.74 -2.19 13.90
CA ASP A 106 -3.67 -2.21 15.05
C ASP A 106 -3.23 -1.29 16.21
N GLN A 107 -1.93 -1.05 16.33
CA GLN A 107 -1.30 -0.09 17.22
C GLN A 107 -0.12 0.62 16.55
N ARG A 108 0.34 1.71 17.16
CA ARG A 108 1.54 2.41 16.67
C ARG A 108 2.76 1.47 16.69
N PRO A 109 3.37 1.15 15.55
CA PRO A 109 4.58 0.35 15.49
C PRO A 109 5.71 1.00 16.30
N ALA A 110 6.41 0.22 17.13
CA ALA A 110 7.59 0.70 17.86
C ALA A 110 8.87 0.74 17.00
N LEU A 111 8.84 0.06 15.86
CA LEU A 111 9.97 -0.14 14.95
C LEU A 111 9.56 0.21 13.53
N ASP A 112 10.56 0.45 12.68
CA ASP A 112 10.36 0.67 11.25
C ASP A 112 10.44 -0.65 10.47
N TYR A 113 9.37 -0.95 9.75
CA TYR A 113 9.23 -2.13 8.90
C TYR A 113 9.38 -1.75 7.43
N SER A 114 9.81 -2.72 6.63
CA SER A 114 9.82 -2.65 5.18
C SER A 114 8.87 -3.67 4.62
N PHE A 115 8.26 -3.29 3.50
CA PHE A 115 7.33 -4.08 2.74
C PHE A 115 8.04 -4.54 1.48
N SER A 116 7.79 -5.77 1.06
CA SER A 116 8.46 -6.36 -0.09
C SER A 116 7.40 -6.95 -0.98
N VAL A 117 7.27 -6.36 -2.16
CA VAL A 117 6.47 -6.94 -3.25
C VAL A 117 7.41 -7.83 -4.06
N PHE A 118 7.10 -9.12 -4.15
CA PHE A 118 7.97 -10.10 -4.77
C PHE A 118 7.26 -10.87 -5.88
N LEU A 119 8.04 -11.36 -6.83
CA LEU A 119 7.61 -12.15 -7.97
C LEU A 119 8.24 -13.53 -7.88
N LEU A 120 7.41 -14.57 -7.95
CA LEU A 120 7.84 -15.96 -8.06
C LEU A 120 7.53 -16.51 -9.45
N ASP A 121 8.38 -17.42 -9.93
CA ASP A 121 8.06 -18.24 -11.10
C ASP A 121 7.13 -19.42 -10.72
N SER A 122 6.72 -20.19 -11.71
CA SER A 122 5.87 -21.38 -11.53
C SER A 122 6.44 -22.48 -10.63
N SER A 123 7.76 -22.47 -10.36
CA SER A 123 8.41 -23.40 -9.44
C SER A 123 8.47 -22.87 -8.00
N GLY A 124 7.99 -21.64 -7.76
CA GLY A 124 8.07 -20.95 -6.48
C GLY A 124 9.41 -20.25 -6.24
N LEU A 125 10.28 -20.16 -7.25
CA LEU A 125 11.57 -19.49 -7.10
C LEU A 125 11.41 -17.97 -7.23
N LEU A 126 12.10 -17.23 -6.35
CA LEU A 126 12.15 -15.78 -6.42
C LEU A 126 12.82 -15.31 -7.71
N VAL A 127 12.08 -14.55 -8.50
CA VAL A 127 12.52 -13.96 -9.77
C VAL A 127 13.05 -12.55 -9.54
N ASN A 128 12.26 -11.71 -8.87
CA ASN A 128 12.62 -10.35 -8.51
C ASN A 128 11.74 -9.86 -7.36
N ASN A 129 12.14 -8.77 -6.71
CA ASN A 129 11.34 -8.09 -5.70
C ASN A 129 11.65 -6.59 -5.65
N HIS A 130 10.74 -5.83 -5.04
CA HIS A 130 10.92 -4.42 -4.69
C HIS A 130 10.69 -4.25 -3.20
N ASP A 131 11.78 -4.01 -2.47
CA ASP A 131 11.80 -3.75 -1.03
C ASP A 131 11.73 -2.25 -0.74
N GLY A 132 10.98 -1.85 0.27
CA GLY A 132 11.00 -0.47 0.72
C GLY A 132 10.13 -0.17 1.92
N PRO A 133 10.45 0.91 2.67
CA PRO A 133 9.52 1.47 3.64
C PRO A 133 8.36 2.21 2.95
N PRO A 134 7.20 2.34 3.60
CA PRO A 134 6.02 2.94 2.99
C PRO A 134 6.25 4.38 2.48
N LEU A 135 5.65 4.68 1.32
CA LEU A 135 5.84 5.95 0.59
C LEU A 135 7.31 6.31 0.35
N ASN A 136 8.14 5.31 0.03
CA ASN A 136 9.58 5.46 -0.18
C ASN A 136 10.27 6.14 1.03
N GLY A 137 9.83 5.80 2.23
CA GLY A 137 10.43 6.29 3.49
C GLY A 137 9.88 7.63 3.98
N GLN A 138 8.91 8.22 3.29
CA GLN A 138 8.23 9.43 3.75
C GLN A 138 7.21 9.15 4.85
N ARG A 139 6.81 7.89 5.03
CA ARG A 139 5.91 7.43 6.09
C ARG A 139 6.48 6.21 6.80
N PRO A 140 7.59 6.35 7.55
CA PRO A 140 8.14 5.25 8.34
C PRO A 140 7.06 4.69 9.29
N THR A 141 6.99 3.37 9.47
CA THR A 141 5.88 2.73 10.22
C THR A 141 5.82 3.18 11.67
N SER A 142 6.95 3.58 12.28
CA SER A 142 6.97 4.16 13.63
C SER A 142 6.27 5.52 13.76
N SER A 143 5.94 6.16 12.63
CA SER A 143 5.14 7.39 12.57
C SER A 143 3.64 7.15 12.48
N TRP A 144 3.20 5.89 12.37
CA TRP A 144 1.79 5.57 12.18
C TRP A 144 1.00 5.68 13.47
N ALA A 145 -0.21 6.23 13.41
CA ALA A 145 -1.18 6.09 14.48
C ALA A 145 -1.87 4.71 14.43
N ALA A 146 -2.42 4.27 15.55
CA ALA A 146 -3.20 3.05 15.60
C ALA A 146 -4.42 3.14 14.66
N ASN A 147 -4.61 2.11 13.83
CA ASN A 147 -5.67 1.92 12.85
C ASN A 147 -5.75 2.98 11.74
N GLU A 148 -4.74 3.85 11.57
CA GLU A 148 -4.73 4.78 10.45
C GLU A 148 -4.56 4.03 9.12
N LEU A 149 -5.25 4.48 8.06
CA LEU A 149 -4.96 4.02 6.71
C LEU A 149 -3.62 4.62 6.24
N VAL A 150 -2.77 3.79 5.65
CA VAL A 150 -1.53 4.24 5.03
C VAL A 150 -1.41 3.67 3.63
N PHE A 151 -1.38 4.55 2.64
CA PHE A 151 -1.13 4.20 1.26
C PHE A 151 0.37 4.00 1.01
N ASP A 152 0.69 3.00 0.20
CA ASP A 152 2.03 2.66 -0.23
C ASP A 152 2.08 2.27 -1.73
N GLU A 153 3.22 2.46 -2.38
CA GLU A 153 3.43 2.13 -3.79
C GLU A 153 4.81 1.47 -4.00
N HIS A 154 4.80 0.27 -4.57
CA HIS A 154 5.99 -0.45 -5.02
C HIS A 154 6.08 -0.47 -6.54
N ARG A 155 7.30 -0.39 -7.07
CA ARG A 155 7.59 -0.46 -8.50
C ARG A 155 8.44 -1.69 -8.78
N LEU A 156 7.76 -2.77 -9.13
CA LEU A 156 8.41 -4.04 -9.42
C LEU A 156 8.76 -4.10 -10.90
N ALA A 157 10.06 -4.04 -11.20
CA ALA A 157 10.55 -4.28 -12.56
C ALA A 157 10.40 -5.76 -12.92
N LEU A 158 9.81 -6.05 -14.07
CA LEU A 158 9.78 -7.37 -14.67
C LEU A 158 11.07 -7.53 -15.51
N PRO A 159 11.96 -8.49 -15.20
CA PRO A 159 13.17 -8.70 -15.99
C PRO A 159 12.86 -8.84 -17.50
N ALA A 160 13.78 -8.36 -18.35
CA ALA A 160 13.59 -8.41 -19.80
C ALA A 160 13.78 -9.80 -20.41
N ASP A 161 14.34 -10.73 -19.63
CA ASP A 161 14.64 -12.12 -19.98
C ASP A 161 13.68 -13.13 -19.33
N LEU A 162 12.53 -12.67 -18.83
CA LEU A 162 11.49 -13.57 -18.33
C LEU A 162 11.04 -14.53 -19.42
N ALA A 163 11.07 -15.81 -19.11
CA ALA A 163 10.53 -16.85 -19.98
C ALA A 163 9.00 -16.82 -19.94
N PRO A 164 8.32 -17.26 -21.00
CA PRO A 164 6.88 -17.44 -20.95
C PRO A 164 6.48 -18.44 -19.86
N GLY A 165 5.45 -18.12 -19.09
CA GLY A 165 5.05 -18.92 -17.94
C GLY A 165 4.05 -18.23 -17.03
N VAL A 166 3.69 -18.90 -15.95
CA VAL A 166 2.82 -18.33 -14.92
C VAL A 166 3.69 -17.80 -13.78
N TYR A 167 3.42 -16.57 -13.37
CA TYR A 167 4.11 -15.89 -12.30
C TYR A 167 3.14 -15.52 -11.18
N THR A 168 3.65 -15.53 -9.96
CA THR A 168 2.89 -15.22 -8.76
C THR A 168 3.47 -13.97 -8.11
N LEU A 169 2.62 -12.97 -7.92
CA LEU A 169 2.94 -11.75 -7.20
C LEU A 169 2.48 -11.89 -5.75
N GLY A 170 3.35 -11.59 -4.80
CA GLY A 170 3.00 -11.62 -3.38
C GLY A 170 3.63 -10.48 -2.60
N VAL A 171 3.27 -10.40 -1.33
CA VAL A 171 3.82 -9.40 -0.41
C VAL A 171 4.24 -10.00 0.91
N LYS A 172 5.33 -9.46 1.48
CA LYS A 172 5.79 -9.79 2.83
C LYS A 172 6.23 -8.53 3.57
N ILE A 173 6.21 -8.60 4.89
CA ILE A 173 6.64 -7.52 5.78
C ILE A 173 7.82 -8.03 6.60
N TYR A 174 8.82 -7.21 6.82
CA TYR A 174 9.94 -7.55 7.69
C TYR A 174 10.44 -6.34 8.45
N HIS A 175 11.07 -6.56 9.60
CA HIS A 175 11.72 -5.49 10.34
C HIS A 175 12.99 -5.06 9.59
N TYR A 176 13.21 -3.75 9.39
CA TYR A 176 14.32 -3.25 8.57
C TYR A 176 15.70 -3.80 8.98
N LEU A 177 15.91 -4.08 10.28
CA LEU A 177 17.16 -4.65 10.80
C LEU A 177 17.25 -6.19 10.72
N ALA A 178 16.18 -6.88 10.33
CA ALA A 178 16.10 -8.34 10.23
C ALA A 178 15.39 -8.79 8.93
N PRO A 179 15.95 -8.48 7.73
CA PRO A 179 15.30 -8.75 6.45
C PRO A 179 15.12 -10.25 6.11
N SER A 180 15.86 -11.13 6.79
CA SER A 180 15.73 -12.59 6.65
C SER A 180 14.62 -13.19 7.51
N GLU A 181 13.97 -12.40 8.35
CA GLU A 181 12.93 -12.84 9.29
C GLU A 181 11.64 -12.06 9.04
N PRO A 182 10.93 -12.38 7.95
CA PRO A 182 9.63 -11.77 7.69
C PRO A 182 8.60 -12.09 8.78
N LEU A 183 7.68 -11.15 8.99
CA LEU A 183 6.54 -11.34 9.87
C LEU A 183 5.68 -12.50 9.35
N PRO A 184 5.19 -13.38 10.24
CA PRO A 184 4.28 -14.44 9.84
C PRO A 184 2.93 -13.85 9.42
N VAL A 185 2.27 -14.53 8.50
CA VAL A 185 0.88 -14.25 8.11
C VAL A 185 -0.03 -14.79 9.21
N ILE A 186 -1.02 -13.99 9.60
CA ILE A 186 -2.07 -14.40 10.54
C ILE A 186 -3.20 -15.00 9.72
N CYS A 187 -3.41 -16.30 9.87
CA CYS A 187 -4.46 -17.03 9.18
C CYS A 187 -5.45 -17.60 10.19
N ASP A 188 -6.63 -17.96 9.69
CA ASP A 188 -7.60 -18.71 10.47
C ASP A 188 -6.97 -20.06 10.88
N PRO A 189 -7.00 -20.45 12.17
CA PRO A 189 -6.50 -21.75 12.63
C PRO A 189 -7.15 -22.95 11.91
N ASP A 190 -8.31 -22.78 11.28
CA ASP A 190 -8.98 -23.83 10.50
C ASP A 190 -8.46 -23.95 9.05
N GLN A 191 -7.57 -23.04 8.60
CA GLN A 191 -6.91 -23.15 7.30
C GLN A 191 -5.66 -24.06 7.35
N ALA A 192 -5.40 -24.76 6.25
CA ALA A 192 -4.18 -25.58 6.12
C ALA A 192 -2.92 -24.68 6.23
N ALA A 193 -1.85 -25.19 6.85
CA ALA A 193 -0.61 -24.43 7.03
C ALA A 193 0.00 -23.91 5.71
N GLU A 194 -0.20 -24.63 4.59
CA GLU A 194 0.20 -24.20 3.24
C GLU A 194 -0.61 -23.00 2.72
N ALA A 195 -1.86 -22.84 3.18
CA ALA A 195 -2.66 -21.64 2.91
C ALA A 195 -2.23 -20.43 3.77
N CYS A 196 -1.28 -20.65 4.69
CA CYS A 196 -0.75 -19.67 5.60
C CYS A 196 0.68 -19.22 5.23
N GLU A 197 1.07 -19.47 3.98
CA GLU A 197 2.22 -18.86 3.33
C GLU A 197 1.98 -17.37 3.01
N TRP A 198 2.90 -16.76 2.26
CA TRP A 198 2.80 -15.36 1.84
C TRP A 198 1.49 -15.06 1.09
N PRO A 199 0.83 -13.91 1.34
CA PRO A 199 -0.37 -13.58 0.62
C PRO A 199 -0.05 -13.34 -0.85
N ILE A 200 -0.71 -14.15 -1.69
CA ILE A 200 -0.68 -13.98 -3.14
C ILE A 200 -1.63 -12.84 -3.48
N LEU A 201 -1.07 -11.80 -4.09
CA LEU A 201 -1.84 -10.68 -4.60
C LEU A 201 -2.47 -11.05 -5.94
N GLU A 202 -1.69 -11.63 -6.85
CA GLU A 202 -2.15 -11.96 -8.20
C GLU A 202 -1.33 -13.12 -8.77
N GLN A 203 -1.95 -13.91 -9.64
CA GLN A 203 -1.25 -14.88 -10.47
C GLN A 203 -1.58 -14.61 -11.93
N PHE A 204 -0.57 -14.40 -12.76
CA PHE A 204 -0.75 -14.00 -14.16
C PHE A 204 0.14 -14.81 -15.11
N PRO A 205 -0.36 -15.11 -16.33
CA PRO A 205 0.48 -15.62 -17.40
C PRO A 205 1.32 -14.49 -18.02
N LEU A 206 2.50 -14.84 -18.50
CA LEU A 206 3.37 -14.02 -19.34
C LEU A 206 3.73 -14.82 -20.59
N ASP A 207 3.50 -14.23 -21.76
CA ASP A 207 3.68 -14.85 -23.09
C ASP A 207 5.06 -14.61 -23.70
#